data_AF-A0A9Q4REV5-F1
#
_entry.id   AF-A0A9Q4REV5-F1
#
_cell.length_a   1.000
_cell.length_b   1.000
_cell.length_c   1.000
_cell.angle_alpha   90.00
_cell.angle_beta   90.00
_cell.angle_gamma   90.00
#
_symmetry.space_group_name_H-M   'P 1'
#
loop_
_entity.id
_entity.type
_entity.pdbx_description
1 polymer ?
#
loop_
_entity_poly.entity_id
_entity_poly.type
_entity_poly.pdbx_seq_one_letter_code
_entity_poly.pdbx_strand_id
1 'polypeptide(L)'
;MKNEEYIESIYGCLERIENKINGLSIPQSANGKSEVNNGVSESSLLEVKQDLDTVKTAFKRVMEALVMIKTDTANMLKRDSTSDKFSGLLSEFRNAQLQNFESQKNLLERFTATETRNLQQVVEKVEMLSASVKGRMSKPDKVRHLFVFDLASKPTWALLMVNMFLFAAFGSALYFARQPDYDRIDNDLKYRYIKMKGEASPEQLMDLEDVFGINRNNTKIYQMRNDVEAYEDAVRKQAALSEQARLKEQAAKELNSKAKFIKDKAITDKPKK
;
A
#
# COMPACT_ATOMS: atom_id res chain seq x y z
N MET A 1 -48.91 32.84 -15.83
CA MET A 1 -48.61 31.45 -15.47
C MET A 1 -47.12 31.18 -15.39
N LYS A 2 -46.31 31.25 -16.47
CA LYS A 2 -44.87 30.87 -16.40
C LYS A 2 -44.01 31.63 -15.37
N ASN A 3 -44.26 32.91 -15.11
CA ASN A 3 -43.40 33.70 -14.21
C ASN A 3 -43.65 33.41 -12.71
N GLU A 4 -44.89 33.12 -12.32
CA GLU A 4 -45.24 32.76 -10.93
C GLU A 4 -44.69 31.37 -10.57
N GLU A 5 -44.79 30.42 -11.51
CA GLU A 5 -44.19 29.08 -11.42
C GLU A 5 -42.66 29.14 -11.24
N TYR A 6 -42.00 30.09 -11.91
CA TYR A 6 -40.56 30.28 -11.81
C TYR A 6 -40.14 30.85 -10.45
N ILE A 7 -40.94 31.75 -9.89
CA ILE A 7 -40.69 32.35 -8.58
C ILE A 7 -40.91 31.33 -7.46
N GLU A 8 -41.99 30.54 -7.51
CA GLU A 8 -42.22 29.45 -6.56
C GLU A 8 -41.09 28.40 -6.61
N SER A 9 -40.61 28.08 -7.82
CA SER A 9 -39.47 27.17 -8.00
C SER A 9 -38.19 27.71 -7.33
N ILE A 10 -37.90 29.00 -7.47
CA ILE A 10 -36.72 29.63 -6.83
C ILE A 10 -36.84 29.65 -5.30
N TYR A 11 -38.00 30.05 -4.76
CA TYR A 11 -38.20 30.05 -3.30
C TYR A 11 -38.14 28.63 -2.70
N GLY A 12 -38.69 27.62 -3.39
CA GLY A 12 -38.58 26.22 -2.97
C GLY A 12 -37.16 25.64 -3.07
N CYS A 13 -36.30 26.19 -3.93
CA CYS A 13 -34.88 25.84 -3.94
C CYS A 13 -34.13 26.48 -2.75
N LEU A 14 -34.43 27.73 -2.44
CA LEU A 14 -33.85 28.43 -1.28
C LEU A 14 -34.22 27.76 0.05
N GLU A 15 -35.48 27.36 0.23
CA GLU A 15 -35.95 26.68 1.44
C GLU A 15 -35.27 25.30 1.64
N ARG A 16 -35.04 24.54 0.55
CA ARG A 16 -34.31 23.26 0.61
C ARG A 16 -32.84 23.44 0.98
N ILE A 17 -32.22 24.55 0.58
CA ILE A 17 -30.84 24.89 0.95
C ILE A 17 -30.80 25.30 2.42
N GLU A 18 -31.73 26.13 2.88
CA GLU A 18 -31.84 26.56 4.28
C GLU A 18 -32.02 25.36 5.24
N ASN A 19 -32.89 24.42 4.89
CA ASN A 19 -33.10 23.19 5.66
C ASN A 19 -31.86 22.29 5.71
N LYS A 20 -31.08 22.19 4.62
CA LYS A 20 -29.81 21.45 4.59
C LYS A 20 -28.73 22.12 5.44
N ILE A 21 -28.65 23.44 5.44
CA ILE A 21 -27.70 24.20 6.26
C ILE A 21 -28.04 24.08 7.75
N ASN A 22 -29.32 24.12 8.11
CA ASN A 22 -29.74 23.92 9.49
C ASN A 22 -29.55 22.47 9.96
N GLY A 23 -29.74 21.48 9.08
CA GLY A 23 -29.42 20.07 9.36
C GLY A 23 -27.93 19.78 9.59
N LEU A 24 -27.04 20.59 9.00
CA LEU A 24 -25.59 20.54 9.23
C LEU A 24 -25.15 21.17 10.57
N SER A 25 -26.04 21.90 11.26
CA SER A 25 -25.76 22.53 12.56
C SER A 25 -26.09 21.64 13.78
N ILE A 26 -26.55 20.39 13.59
CA ILE A 26 -26.85 19.44 14.67
C ILE A 26 -25.82 18.29 14.63
N PRO A 27 -24.97 18.08 15.66
CA PRO A 27 -23.96 17.04 15.64
C PRO A 27 -24.60 15.66 15.85
N GLN A 28 -24.55 14.81 14.82
CA GLN A 28 -24.93 13.40 14.95
C GLN A 28 -23.69 12.56 15.33
N SER A 29 -23.63 12.13 16.60
CA SER A 29 -22.57 11.28 17.18
C SER A 29 -23.14 9.93 17.61
N ALA A 30 -22.58 8.84 17.08
CA ALA A 30 -22.38 7.49 17.65
C ALA A 30 -21.86 6.59 16.51
N ASN A 31 -20.62 6.12 16.43
CA ASN A 31 -19.84 5.32 17.39
C ASN A 31 -18.33 5.40 17.02
N GLY A 32 -17.44 5.42 18.02
CA GLY A 32 -16.12 6.07 17.93
C GLY A 32 -14.90 5.28 17.45
N LYS A 33 -13.93 6.01 16.86
CA LYS A 33 -12.55 6.26 17.35
C LYS A 33 -11.82 7.20 16.36
N SER A 34 -11.24 8.29 16.89
CA SER A 34 -10.46 9.39 16.27
C SER A 34 -9.36 8.89 15.31
N GLU A 35 -8.94 9.58 14.23
CA GLU A 35 -8.50 10.99 14.14
C GLU A 35 -8.27 11.43 12.66
N VAL A 36 -8.33 12.76 12.39
CA VAL A 36 -7.93 13.52 11.15
C VAL A 36 -8.97 13.56 10.00
N ASN A 37 -9.54 14.66 9.48
CA ASN A 37 -9.53 16.12 9.69
C ASN A 37 -10.83 16.69 9.07
N ASN A 38 -11.78 17.23 9.84
CA ASN A 38 -12.90 18.04 9.30
C ASN A 38 -12.87 19.43 9.93
N GLY A 39 -11.83 20.20 9.58
CA GLY A 39 -11.70 21.62 9.90
C GLY A 39 -12.39 22.50 8.87
N VAL A 40 -13.70 22.31 8.64
CA VAL A 40 -14.52 23.37 8.04
C VAL A 40 -15.08 24.16 9.20
N SER A 41 -14.33 25.20 9.54
CA SER A 41 -14.59 26.12 10.63
C SER A 41 -16.02 26.66 10.56
N GLU A 42 -16.73 26.59 11.68
CA GLU A 42 -18.05 27.16 11.94
C GLU A 42 -18.20 28.62 11.42
N SER A 43 -17.08 29.34 11.32
CA SER A 43 -16.91 30.63 10.64
C SER A 43 -17.34 30.65 9.17
N SER A 44 -17.00 29.65 8.37
CA SER A 44 -17.34 29.60 6.94
C SER A 44 -18.81 29.28 6.70
N LEU A 45 -19.45 28.55 7.64
CA LEU A 45 -20.90 28.32 7.60
C LEU A 45 -21.69 29.59 7.95
N LEU A 46 -21.17 30.43 8.85
CA LEU A 46 -21.74 31.72 9.19
C LEU A 46 -21.68 32.72 8.01
N GLU A 47 -20.58 32.73 7.27
CA GLU A 47 -20.40 33.58 6.09
C GLU A 47 -21.38 33.21 4.97
N VAL A 48 -21.55 31.90 4.72
CA VAL A 48 -22.54 31.42 3.72
C VAL A 48 -23.97 31.75 4.11
N LYS A 49 -24.32 31.73 5.41
CA LYS A 49 -25.64 32.18 5.88
C LYS A 49 -25.86 33.67 5.60
N GLN A 50 -24.85 34.50 5.84
CA GLN A 50 -24.93 35.93 5.60
C GLN A 50 -25.08 36.27 4.11
N ASP A 51 -24.35 35.58 3.24
CA ASP A 51 -24.47 35.75 1.79
C ASP A 51 -25.85 35.32 1.28
N LEU A 52 -26.41 34.23 1.82
CA LEU A 52 -27.74 33.75 1.47
C LEU A 52 -28.84 34.77 1.82
N ASP A 53 -28.75 35.40 3.00
CA ASP A 53 -29.69 36.46 3.41
C ASP A 53 -29.58 37.71 2.54
N THR A 54 -28.36 38.04 2.12
CA THR A 54 -28.09 39.16 1.20
C THR A 54 -28.75 38.92 -0.17
N VAL A 55 -28.61 37.70 -0.72
CA VAL A 55 -29.24 37.31 -1.98
C VAL A 55 -30.77 37.30 -1.86
N LYS A 56 -31.33 36.78 -0.76
CA LYS A 56 -32.77 36.78 -0.49
C LYS A 56 -33.34 38.20 -0.48
N THR A 57 -32.61 39.14 0.11
CA THR A 57 -33.00 40.56 0.16
C THR A 57 -32.94 41.22 -1.22
N ALA A 58 -31.90 40.95 -2.00
CA ALA A 58 -31.78 41.48 -3.37
C ALA A 58 -32.92 40.97 -4.27
N PHE A 59 -33.26 39.68 -4.17
CA PHE A 59 -34.35 39.08 -4.94
C PHE A 59 -35.71 39.69 -4.59
N LYS A 60 -35.97 39.95 -3.29
CA LYS A 60 -37.19 40.63 -2.84
C LYS A 60 -37.35 42.02 -3.47
N ARG A 61 -36.27 42.81 -3.55
CA ARG A 61 -36.31 44.15 -4.18
C ARG A 61 -36.62 44.10 -5.68
N VAL A 62 -36.05 43.13 -6.39
CA VAL A 62 -36.33 42.94 -7.82
C VAL A 62 -37.80 42.55 -8.04
N MET A 63 -38.35 41.70 -7.16
CA MET A 63 -39.75 41.33 -7.19
C MET A 63 -40.68 42.52 -6.94
N GLU A 64 -40.37 43.36 -5.94
CA GLU A 64 -41.13 44.58 -5.66
C GLU A 64 -41.10 45.57 -6.85
N ALA A 65 -39.93 45.74 -7.48
CA ALA A 65 -39.80 46.60 -8.67
C ALA A 65 -40.61 46.06 -9.87
N LEU A 66 -40.63 44.74 -10.08
CA LEU A 66 -41.38 44.12 -11.16
C LEU A 66 -42.91 44.25 -10.94
N VAL A 67 -43.37 44.15 -9.69
CA VAL A 67 -44.78 44.40 -9.32
C VAL A 67 -45.17 45.86 -9.56
N MET A 68 -44.29 46.83 -9.25
CA MET A 68 -44.55 48.23 -9.56
C MET A 68 -44.69 48.47 -11.06
N ILE A 69 -43.77 47.94 -11.88
CA ILE A 69 -43.83 48.08 -13.35
C ILE A 69 -45.12 47.46 -13.92
N LYS A 70 -45.53 46.29 -13.40
CA LYS A 70 -46.76 45.61 -13.83
C LYS A 70 -48.01 46.42 -13.46
N THR A 71 -48.03 47.03 -12.27
CA THR A 71 -49.13 47.89 -11.81
C THR A 71 -49.23 49.17 -12.65
N ASP A 72 -48.10 49.77 -12.99
CA ASP A 72 -48.04 50.98 -13.81
C ASP A 72 -48.50 50.70 -15.26
N THR A 73 -48.10 49.55 -15.80
CA THR A 73 -48.54 49.08 -17.12
C THR A 73 -50.04 48.78 -17.15
N ALA A 74 -50.59 48.19 -16.08
CA ALA A 74 -52.03 47.92 -15.98
C ALA A 74 -52.87 49.20 -15.80
N ASN A 75 -52.33 50.22 -15.13
CA ASN A 75 -52.96 51.54 -15.00
C ASN A 75 -52.95 52.32 -16.33
N MET A 76 -51.88 52.17 -17.12
CA MET A 76 -51.79 52.75 -18.47
C MET A 76 -52.78 52.12 -19.46
N LEU A 77 -53.08 50.82 -19.30
CA LEU A 77 -54.03 50.10 -20.17
C LEU A 77 -55.49 50.52 -19.95
N LYS A 78 -55.82 51.18 -18.83
CA LYS A 78 -57.20 51.57 -18.48
C LYS A 78 -57.63 52.97 -18.97
N ARG A 79 -56.72 53.77 -19.56
CA ARG A 79 -57.03 55.16 -19.94
C ARG A 79 -57.17 55.31 -21.45
N ASP A 80 -58.39 55.08 -21.94
CA ASP A 80 -58.86 55.13 -23.33
C ASP A 80 -58.78 56.52 -24.01
N SER A 81 -57.60 57.16 -24.13
CA SER A 81 -57.52 58.49 -24.78
C SER A 81 -56.22 58.84 -25.52
N THR A 82 -55.43 57.86 -25.96
CA THR A 82 -54.21 58.14 -26.76
C THR A 82 -53.98 57.18 -27.92
N SER A 83 -55.04 56.83 -28.66
CA SER A 83 -54.95 55.90 -29.80
C SER A 83 -54.03 56.38 -30.94
N ASP A 84 -54.00 57.67 -31.26
CA ASP A 84 -53.21 58.17 -32.41
C ASP A 84 -51.71 58.35 -32.09
N LYS A 85 -51.38 58.77 -30.86
CA LYS A 85 -49.99 58.80 -30.39
C LYS A 85 -49.45 57.40 -30.14
N PHE A 86 -50.32 56.48 -29.69
CA PHE A 86 -49.98 55.07 -29.56
C PHE A 86 -49.72 54.44 -30.92
N SER A 87 -50.52 54.72 -31.96
CA SER A 87 -50.27 54.26 -33.34
C SER A 87 -48.90 54.71 -33.88
N GLY A 88 -48.55 55.99 -33.68
CA GLY A 88 -47.23 56.52 -34.06
C GLY A 88 -46.08 55.83 -33.31
N LEU A 89 -46.17 55.75 -31.98
CA LEU A 89 -45.21 55.03 -31.15
C LEU A 89 -45.15 53.53 -31.48
N LEU A 90 -46.26 52.90 -31.87
CA LEU A 90 -46.32 51.50 -32.25
C LEU A 90 -45.61 51.28 -33.60
N SER A 91 -45.72 52.23 -34.53
CA SER A 91 -45.02 52.17 -35.82
C SER A 91 -43.50 52.34 -35.63
N GLU A 92 -43.10 53.27 -34.76
CA GLU A 92 -41.70 53.52 -34.42
C GLU A 92 -41.11 52.36 -33.62
N PHE A 93 -41.88 51.81 -32.67
CA PHE A 93 -41.55 50.59 -31.94
C PHE A 93 -41.47 49.37 -32.86
N ARG A 94 -42.36 49.23 -33.86
CA ARG A 94 -42.34 48.12 -34.83
C ARG A 94 -41.12 48.21 -35.73
N ASN A 95 -40.77 49.41 -36.19
CA ASN A 95 -39.56 49.64 -36.97
C ASN A 95 -38.29 49.41 -36.14
N ALA A 96 -38.25 49.89 -34.90
CA ALA A 96 -37.16 49.62 -33.96
C ALA A 96 -37.04 48.12 -33.63
N GLN A 97 -38.15 47.40 -33.49
CA GLN A 97 -38.16 45.94 -33.31
C GLN A 97 -37.65 45.20 -34.55
N LEU A 98 -38.04 45.62 -35.74
CA LEU A 98 -37.56 45.01 -36.98
C LEU A 98 -36.04 45.23 -37.16
N GLN A 99 -35.57 46.45 -36.88
CA GLN A 99 -34.15 46.78 -36.91
C GLN A 99 -33.36 46.01 -35.83
N ASN A 100 -33.91 45.85 -34.64
CA ASN A 100 -33.32 45.02 -33.59
C ASN A 100 -33.28 43.55 -34.00
N PHE A 101 -34.31 43.02 -34.65
CA PHE A 101 -34.34 41.64 -35.15
C PHE A 101 -33.29 41.43 -36.25
N GLU A 102 -33.13 42.38 -37.16
CA GLU A 102 -32.11 42.33 -38.21
C GLU A 102 -30.69 42.44 -37.63
N SER A 103 -30.49 43.31 -36.63
CA SER A 103 -29.23 43.43 -35.89
C SER A 103 -28.89 42.13 -35.13
N GLN A 104 -29.88 41.53 -34.46
CA GLN A 104 -29.70 40.23 -33.80
C GLN A 104 -29.41 39.10 -34.78
N LYS A 105 -30.08 39.09 -35.94
CA LYS A 105 -29.79 38.12 -37.00
C LYS A 105 -28.36 38.29 -37.52
N ASN A 106 -27.90 39.51 -37.75
CA ASN A 106 -26.53 39.78 -38.17
C ASN A 106 -25.51 39.35 -37.11
N LEU A 107 -25.79 39.61 -35.82
CA LEU A 107 -24.95 39.14 -34.72
C LEU A 107 -24.90 37.62 -34.64
N LEU A 108 -26.05 36.95 -34.83
CA LEU A 108 -26.11 35.49 -34.83
C LEU A 108 -25.37 34.90 -36.03
N GLU A 109 -25.48 35.48 -37.21
CA GLU A 109 -24.72 35.07 -38.39
C GLU A 109 -23.21 35.29 -38.21
N ARG A 110 -22.80 36.40 -37.57
CA ARG A 110 -21.39 36.61 -37.20
C ARG A 110 -20.92 35.59 -36.17
N PHE A 111 -21.72 35.32 -35.15
CA PHE A 111 -21.39 34.36 -34.11
C PHE A 111 -21.25 32.96 -34.69
N THR A 112 -22.19 32.51 -35.53
CA THR A 112 -22.10 31.20 -36.20
C THR A 112 -20.93 31.14 -37.18
N ALA A 113 -20.63 32.21 -37.92
CA ALA A 113 -19.46 32.28 -38.80
C ALA A 113 -18.12 32.31 -38.04
N THR A 114 -18.11 32.84 -36.82
CA THR A 114 -16.94 32.82 -35.93
C THR A 114 -16.79 31.46 -35.26
N GLU A 115 -17.89 30.88 -34.78
CA GLU A 115 -17.92 29.55 -34.16
C GLU A 115 -17.50 28.47 -35.16
N THR A 116 -18.03 28.49 -36.39
CA THR A 116 -17.60 27.57 -37.46
C THR A 116 -16.12 27.74 -37.83
N ARG A 117 -15.60 28.97 -37.89
CA ARG A 117 -14.15 29.20 -38.08
C ARG A 117 -13.33 28.66 -36.92
N ASN A 118 -13.77 28.88 -35.69
CA ASN A 118 -13.09 28.38 -34.49
C ASN A 118 -13.11 26.84 -34.46
N LEU A 119 -14.25 26.23 -34.76
CA LEU A 119 -14.38 24.78 -34.87
C LEU A 119 -13.50 24.23 -35.99
N GLN A 120 -13.43 24.89 -37.15
CA GLN A 120 -12.57 24.47 -38.25
C GLN A 120 -11.09 24.59 -37.88
N GLN A 121 -10.68 25.65 -37.16
CA GLN A 121 -9.33 25.77 -36.62
C GLN A 121 -9.03 24.71 -35.56
N VAL A 122 -10.01 24.36 -34.72
CA VAL A 122 -9.86 23.27 -33.74
C VAL A 122 -9.73 21.93 -34.44
N VAL A 123 -10.55 21.65 -35.45
CA VAL A 123 -10.47 20.43 -36.27
C VAL A 123 -9.12 20.35 -36.97
N GLU A 124 -8.66 21.43 -37.61
CA GLU A 124 -7.35 21.47 -38.27
C GLU A 124 -6.19 21.27 -37.27
N LYS A 125 -6.26 21.89 -36.08
CA LYS A 125 -5.28 21.67 -35.01
C LYS A 125 -5.31 20.24 -34.48
N VAL A 126 -6.50 19.64 -34.36
CA VAL A 126 -6.69 18.25 -33.93
C VAL A 126 -6.18 17.29 -34.99
N GLU A 127 -6.42 17.56 -36.27
CA GLU A 127 -5.87 16.78 -37.39
C GLU A 127 -4.35 16.91 -37.48
N MET A 128 -3.80 18.11 -37.29
CA MET A 128 -2.35 18.34 -37.20
C MET A 128 -1.75 17.59 -36.00
N LEU A 129 -2.39 17.66 -34.83
CA LEU A 129 -1.97 16.89 -33.66
C LEU A 129 -2.06 15.39 -33.94
N SER A 130 -3.15 14.93 -34.54
CA SER A 130 -3.37 13.52 -34.89
C SER A 130 -2.33 13.03 -35.90
N ALA A 131 -1.99 13.82 -36.92
CA ALA A 131 -0.93 13.52 -37.87
C ALA A 131 0.46 13.50 -37.20
N SER A 132 0.74 14.46 -36.31
CA SER A 132 1.98 14.51 -35.52
C SER A 132 2.10 13.33 -34.56
N VAL A 133 1.01 13.00 -33.85
CA VAL A 133 0.90 11.85 -32.96
C VAL A 133 1.03 10.54 -33.74
N LYS A 134 0.38 10.39 -34.90
CA LYS A 134 0.51 9.23 -35.78
C LYS A 134 1.93 9.09 -36.34
N GLY A 135 2.59 10.20 -36.66
CA GLY A 135 4.01 10.25 -37.01
C GLY A 135 4.92 9.76 -35.88
N ARG A 136 4.65 10.19 -34.64
CA ARG A 136 5.33 9.71 -33.42
C ARG A 136 4.98 8.26 -33.04
N MET A 137 3.77 7.78 -33.37
CA MET A 137 3.34 6.41 -33.09
C MET A 137 3.98 5.42 -34.08
N SER A 138 4.22 5.85 -35.33
CA SER A 138 4.90 5.06 -36.37
C SER A 138 6.39 4.85 -36.08
N LYS A 139 7.01 5.76 -35.33
CA LYS A 139 8.36 5.62 -34.76
C LYS A 139 8.27 5.89 -33.26
N PRO A 140 7.85 4.92 -32.43
CA PRO A 140 7.74 5.14 -30.99
C PRO A 140 9.08 5.68 -30.49
N ASP A 141 9.06 6.86 -29.89
CA ASP A 141 10.23 7.44 -29.26
C ASP A 141 10.57 6.55 -28.07
N LYS A 142 11.41 5.56 -28.34
CA LYS A 142 11.86 4.59 -27.38
C LYS A 142 12.80 5.37 -26.47
N VAL A 143 12.24 5.97 -25.41
CA VAL A 143 13.01 6.56 -24.32
C VAL A 143 13.79 5.42 -23.68
N ARG A 144 14.93 5.11 -24.26
CA ARG A 144 15.93 4.27 -23.64
C ARG A 144 16.51 5.12 -22.54
N HIS A 145 16.29 4.75 -21.29
CA HIS A 145 17.16 5.15 -20.20
C HIS A 145 18.54 4.54 -20.48
N LEU A 146 19.28 5.15 -21.40
CA LEU A 146 20.68 4.83 -21.64
C LEU A 146 21.44 5.48 -20.49
N PHE A 147 21.76 4.69 -19.47
CA PHE A 147 22.78 5.06 -18.50
C PHE A 147 24.11 5.03 -19.25
N VAL A 148 24.46 6.15 -19.86
CA VAL A 148 25.78 6.32 -20.49
C VAL A 148 26.77 6.56 -19.35
N PHE A 149 27.38 5.48 -18.90
CA PHE A 149 28.57 5.59 -18.06
C PHE A 149 29.72 6.01 -18.96
N ASP A 150 30.11 7.28 -18.88
CA ASP A 150 31.33 7.74 -19.50
C ASP A 150 32.53 7.12 -18.76
N LEU A 151 32.95 5.95 -19.25
CA LEU A 151 34.09 5.19 -18.75
C LEU A 151 35.43 5.89 -19.05
N ALA A 152 35.46 7.03 -19.73
CA ALA A 152 36.69 7.81 -19.92
C ALA A 152 36.88 8.87 -18.83
N SER A 153 35.82 9.18 -18.06
CA SER A 153 35.90 10.23 -17.04
C SER A 153 36.65 9.75 -15.78
N LYS A 154 37.59 10.58 -15.28
CA LYS A 154 38.34 10.32 -14.03
C LYS A 154 37.44 9.99 -12.82
N PRO A 155 36.31 10.68 -12.56
CA PRO A 155 35.44 10.34 -11.42
C PRO A 155 34.69 9.01 -11.62
N THR A 156 34.36 8.61 -12.86
CA THR A 156 33.76 7.29 -13.13
C THR A 156 34.69 6.15 -12.70
N TRP A 157 35.98 6.26 -13.05
CA TRP A 157 36.99 5.29 -12.60
C TRP A 157 37.14 5.26 -11.08
N ALA A 158 37.14 6.42 -10.43
CA ALA A 158 37.21 6.49 -8.96
C ALA A 158 36.02 5.76 -8.31
N LEU A 159 34.79 5.97 -8.81
CA LEU A 159 33.60 5.28 -8.32
C LEU A 159 33.66 3.77 -8.56
N LEU A 160 34.13 3.33 -9.74
CA LEU A 160 34.29 1.91 -10.04
C LEU A 160 35.29 1.25 -9.08
N MET A 161 36.42 1.90 -8.80
CA MET A 161 37.43 1.39 -7.86
C MET A 161 36.85 1.25 -6.46
N VAL A 162 36.16 2.29 -5.94
CA VAL A 162 35.52 2.24 -4.62
C VAL A 162 34.48 1.12 -4.54
N ASN A 163 33.64 0.96 -5.57
CA ASN A 163 32.67 -0.14 -5.62
C ASN A 163 33.38 -1.51 -5.67
N MET A 164 34.47 -1.64 -6.42
CA MET A 164 35.25 -2.88 -6.48
C MET A 164 35.83 -3.24 -5.12
N PHE A 165 36.39 -2.27 -4.38
CA PHE A 165 36.83 -2.47 -3.00
C PHE A 165 35.67 -2.83 -2.05
N LEU A 166 34.50 -2.21 -2.21
CA LEU A 166 33.33 -2.51 -1.39
C LEU A 166 32.82 -3.93 -1.64
N PHE A 167 32.72 -4.35 -2.90
CA PHE A 167 32.35 -5.72 -3.26
C PHE A 167 33.40 -6.73 -2.80
N ALA A 168 34.69 -6.41 -2.89
CA ALA A 168 35.75 -7.26 -2.37
C ALA A 168 35.65 -7.40 -0.84
N ALA A 169 35.52 -6.29 -0.12
CA ALA A 169 35.38 -6.29 1.34
C ALA A 169 34.11 -7.03 1.79
N PHE A 170 32.99 -6.82 1.11
CA PHE A 170 31.75 -7.54 1.38
C PHE A 170 31.88 -9.03 1.07
N GLY A 171 32.51 -9.38 -0.04
CA GLY A 171 32.85 -10.76 -0.39
C GLY A 171 33.74 -11.44 0.65
N SER A 172 34.76 -10.75 1.14
CA SER A 172 35.62 -11.21 2.24
C SER A 172 34.84 -11.38 3.54
N ALA A 173 34.01 -10.41 3.91
CA ALA A 173 33.18 -10.51 5.12
C ALA A 173 32.22 -11.71 5.07
N LEU A 174 31.58 -11.94 3.91
CA LEU A 174 30.76 -13.13 3.69
C LEU A 174 31.58 -14.42 3.70
N TYR A 175 32.79 -14.41 3.14
CA TYR A 175 33.70 -15.56 3.18
C TYR A 175 34.07 -15.92 4.62
N PHE A 176 34.46 -14.95 5.45
CA PHE A 176 34.76 -15.17 6.88
C PHE A 176 33.51 -15.60 7.67
N ALA A 177 32.35 -15.01 7.40
CA ALA A 177 31.09 -15.40 8.05
C ALA A 177 30.63 -16.82 7.68
N ARG A 178 31.04 -17.31 6.50
CA ARG A 178 30.71 -18.65 6.00
C ARG A 178 31.82 -19.66 6.24
N GLN A 179 32.97 -19.22 6.75
CA GLN A 179 34.06 -20.10 7.12
C GLN A 179 33.55 -20.98 8.27
N PRO A 180 33.60 -22.32 8.13
CA PRO A 180 33.30 -23.20 9.25
C PRO A 180 34.14 -22.80 10.45
N ASP A 181 33.54 -22.79 11.63
CA ASP A 181 34.25 -22.61 12.89
C ASP A 181 35.09 -23.87 13.14
N TYR A 182 36.22 -23.95 12.43
CA TYR A 182 37.16 -25.07 12.49
C TYR A 182 37.68 -25.24 13.91
N ASP A 183 37.83 -24.15 14.66
CA ASP A 183 38.19 -24.18 16.08
C ASP A 183 37.15 -24.95 16.89
N ARG A 184 35.85 -24.72 16.65
CA ARG A 184 34.79 -25.49 17.32
C ARG A 184 34.82 -26.97 16.97
N ILE A 185 35.03 -27.32 15.69
CA ILE A 185 35.06 -28.71 15.22
C ILE A 185 36.30 -29.44 15.78
N ASP A 186 37.45 -28.78 15.74
CA ASP A 186 38.72 -29.31 16.22
C ASP A 186 38.69 -29.46 17.75
N ASN A 187 38.12 -28.48 18.48
CA ASN A 187 37.94 -28.56 19.93
C ASN A 187 36.98 -29.68 20.35
N ASP A 188 35.87 -29.88 19.62
CA ASP A 188 34.97 -31.01 19.85
C ASP A 188 35.68 -32.35 19.68
N LEU A 189 36.48 -32.49 18.63
CA LEU A 189 37.27 -33.70 18.38
C LEU A 189 38.34 -33.91 19.45
N LYS A 190 39.07 -32.86 19.86
CA LYS A 190 40.05 -32.90 20.96
C LYS A 190 39.39 -33.42 22.25
N TYR A 191 38.22 -32.88 22.61
CA TYR A 191 37.50 -33.29 23.81
C TYR A 191 37.07 -34.77 23.77
N ARG A 192 36.47 -35.22 22.66
CA ARG A 192 36.05 -36.62 22.49
C ARG A 192 37.24 -37.57 22.50
N TYR A 193 38.36 -37.18 21.89
CA TYR A 193 39.58 -37.96 21.88
C TYR A 193 40.19 -38.13 23.27
N ILE A 194 40.29 -37.06 24.06
CA ILE A 194 40.74 -37.11 25.45
C ILE A 194 39.80 -38.00 26.28
N LYS A 195 38.49 -37.85 26.09
CA LYS A 195 37.48 -38.67 26.78
C LYS A 195 37.62 -40.16 26.45
N MET A 196 37.93 -40.51 25.20
CA MET A 196 38.22 -41.88 24.79
C MET A 196 39.49 -42.42 25.43
N LYS A 197 40.57 -41.63 25.45
CA LYS A 197 41.86 -42.04 26.03
C LYS A 197 41.79 -42.21 27.54
N GLY A 198 40.89 -41.50 28.21
CA GLY A 198 40.65 -41.61 29.65
C GLY A 198 41.75 -40.97 30.51
N GLU A 199 42.80 -40.43 29.89
CA GLU A 199 43.94 -39.78 30.52
C GLU A 199 44.26 -38.48 29.77
N ALA A 200 44.70 -37.47 30.52
CA ALA A 200 45.10 -36.17 30.00
C ALA A 200 46.46 -35.78 30.60
N SER A 201 47.52 -36.49 30.19
CA SER A 201 48.88 -36.12 30.57
C SER A 201 49.25 -34.78 29.92
N PRO A 202 50.02 -33.89 30.59
CA PRO A 202 50.51 -32.65 30.00
C PRO A 202 51.24 -32.85 28.66
N GLU A 203 51.98 -33.95 28.52
CA GLU A 203 52.69 -34.30 27.29
C GLU A 203 51.73 -34.66 26.15
N GLN A 204 50.70 -35.47 26.44
CA GLN A 204 49.66 -35.81 25.46
C GLN A 204 48.83 -34.60 25.05
N LEU A 205 48.58 -33.67 25.97
CA LEU A 205 47.87 -32.43 25.66
C LEU A 205 48.71 -31.50 24.79
N MET A 206 50.02 -31.40 25.04
CA MET A 206 50.95 -30.66 24.18
C MET A 206 51.04 -31.28 22.78
N ASP A 207 51.18 -32.60 22.68
CA ASP A 207 51.20 -33.31 21.39
C ASP A 207 49.88 -33.12 20.62
N LEU A 208 48.75 -33.16 21.33
CA LEU A 208 47.44 -32.92 20.74
C LEU A 208 47.31 -31.47 20.28
N GLU A 209 47.80 -30.50 21.06
CA GLU A 209 47.80 -29.10 20.65
C GLU A 209 48.69 -28.86 19.44
N ASP A 210 49.85 -29.52 19.34
CA ASP A 210 50.76 -29.42 18.19
C ASP A 210 50.10 -29.95 16.90
N VAL A 211 49.37 -31.07 16.99
CA VAL A 211 48.68 -31.69 15.84
C VAL A 211 47.54 -30.82 15.29
N PHE A 212 46.92 -29.97 16.10
CA PHE A 212 45.82 -29.09 15.69
C PHE A 212 46.23 -27.62 15.52
N GLY A 213 47.35 -27.21 16.13
CA GLY A 213 47.86 -25.85 16.14
C GLY A 213 48.76 -25.55 14.94
N ILE A 214 49.98 -25.07 15.22
CA ILE A 214 50.91 -24.56 14.19
C ILE A 214 51.39 -25.70 13.26
N ASN A 215 51.61 -26.90 13.79
CA ASN A 215 52.10 -28.07 13.03
C ASN A 215 50.95 -29.01 12.62
N ARG A 216 49.86 -28.43 12.09
CA ARG A 216 48.62 -29.16 11.80
C ARG A 216 48.86 -30.41 10.94
N ASN A 217 48.55 -31.59 11.49
CA ASN A 217 48.71 -32.88 10.80
C ASN A 217 47.37 -33.53 10.49
N ASN A 218 46.83 -33.28 9.29
CA ASN A 218 45.52 -33.77 8.87
C ASN A 218 45.42 -35.31 8.86
N THR A 219 46.51 -36.03 8.62
CA THR A 219 46.52 -37.51 8.66
C THR A 219 46.29 -38.02 10.07
N LYS A 220 46.95 -37.43 11.07
CA LYS A 220 46.74 -37.76 12.49
C LYS A 220 45.33 -37.37 12.94
N ILE A 221 44.83 -36.20 12.52
CA ILE A 221 43.45 -35.75 12.83
C ILE A 221 42.41 -36.75 12.29
N TYR A 222 42.61 -37.24 11.06
CA TYR A 222 41.74 -38.24 10.46
C TYR A 222 41.76 -39.57 11.23
N GLN A 223 42.95 -40.03 11.63
CA GLN A 223 43.09 -41.22 12.49
C GLN A 223 42.38 -41.03 13.83
N MET A 224 42.57 -39.89 14.49
CA MET A 224 41.90 -39.58 15.76
C MET A 224 40.38 -39.60 15.64
N ARG A 225 39.82 -39.07 14.53
CA ARG A 225 38.38 -39.14 14.27
C ARG A 225 37.89 -40.58 14.17
N ASN A 226 38.60 -41.42 13.40
CA ASN A 226 38.22 -42.82 13.23
C ASN A 226 38.32 -43.60 14.55
N ASP A 227 39.36 -43.35 15.35
CA ASP A 227 39.52 -43.99 16.66
C ASP A 227 38.38 -43.62 17.60
N VAL A 228 38.02 -42.33 17.68
CA VAL A 228 36.90 -41.83 18.48
C VAL A 228 35.59 -42.46 18.04
N GLU A 229 35.32 -42.47 16.74
CA GLU A 229 34.08 -43.05 16.19
C GLU A 229 33.98 -44.55 16.49
N ALA A 230 35.06 -45.30 16.30
CA ALA A 230 35.12 -46.72 16.61
C ALA A 230 34.89 -47.00 18.11
N TYR A 231 35.48 -46.19 18.99
CA TYR A 231 35.27 -46.30 20.43
C TYR A 231 33.83 -45.98 20.84
N GLU A 232 33.27 -44.88 20.35
CA GLU A 232 31.88 -44.49 20.66
C GLU A 232 30.88 -45.56 20.20
N ASP A 233 31.11 -46.16 19.02
CA ASP A 233 30.32 -47.27 18.51
C ASP A 233 30.47 -48.54 19.35
N ALA A 234 31.68 -48.87 19.79
CA ALA A 234 31.93 -50.01 20.67
C ALA A 234 31.23 -49.83 22.02
N VAL A 235 31.33 -48.65 22.63
CA VAL A 235 30.64 -48.30 23.88
C VAL A 235 29.13 -48.40 23.71
N ARG A 236 28.57 -47.89 22.61
CA ARG A 236 27.14 -47.97 22.33
C ARG A 236 26.66 -49.42 22.18
N LYS A 237 27.41 -50.25 21.44
CA LYS A 237 27.11 -51.69 21.29
C LYS A 237 27.19 -52.42 22.62
N GLN A 238 28.21 -52.15 23.42
CA GLN A 238 28.38 -52.76 24.74
C GLN A 238 27.24 -52.36 25.69
N ALA A 239 26.85 -51.09 25.70
CA ALA A 239 25.71 -50.62 26.49
C ALA A 239 24.41 -51.33 26.08
N ALA A 240 24.14 -51.46 24.78
CA ALA A 240 22.97 -52.18 24.26
C ALA A 240 22.96 -53.66 24.64
N LEU A 241 24.12 -54.34 24.54
CA LEU A 241 24.26 -55.74 24.94
C LEU A 241 24.07 -55.92 26.45
N SER A 242 24.62 -55.00 27.26
CA SER A 242 24.45 -55.00 28.71
C SER A 242 22.98 -54.80 29.11
N GLU A 243 22.27 -53.92 28.42
CA GLU A 243 20.83 -53.72 28.66
C GLU A 243 20.02 -54.96 28.27
N GLN A 244 20.34 -55.59 27.13
CA GLN A 244 19.69 -56.83 26.72
C GLN A 244 19.94 -57.96 27.73
N ALA A 245 21.16 -58.06 28.26
CA ALA A 245 21.51 -59.03 29.31
C ALA A 245 20.69 -58.79 30.59
N ARG A 246 20.56 -57.52 31.01
CA ARG A 246 19.73 -57.12 32.16
C ARG A 246 18.26 -57.53 31.98
N LEU A 247 17.69 -57.30 30.80
CA LEU A 247 16.29 -57.69 30.50
C LEU A 247 16.11 -59.21 30.51
N LYS A 248 17.06 -59.96 29.94
CA LYS A 248 17.03 -61.44 29.96
C LYS A 248 17.16 -62.00 31.38
N GLU A 249 18.01 -61.40 32.21
CA GLU A 249 18.16 -61.79 33.61
C GLU A 249 16.87 -61.51 34.41
N GLN A 250 16.22 -60.37 34.18
CA GLN A 250 14.93 -60.05 34.79
C GLN A 250 13.84 -61.07 34.38
N ALA A 251 13.74 -61.40 33.10
CA ALA A 251 12.82 -62.41 32.61
C ALA A 251 13.10 -63.80 33.22
N ALA A 252 14.36 -64.20 33.35
CA ALA A 252 14.75 -65.46 33.97
C ALA A 252 14.39 -65.51 35.46
N LYS A 253 14.57 -64.41 36.20
CA LYS A 253 14.17 -64.29 37.61
C LYS A 253 12.65 -64.41 37.79
N GLU A 254 11.86 -63.77 36.91
CA GLU A 254 10.40 -63.89 36.93
C GLU A 254 9.90 -65.30 36.59
N LEU A 255 10.52 -65.97 35.61
CA LEU A 255 10.15 -67.35 35.29
C LEU A 255 10.49 -68.30 36.45
N ASN A 256 11.64 -68.10 37.10
CA ASN A 256 12.04 -68.89 38.26
C ASN A 256 11.09 -68.67 39.44
N SER A 257 10.70 -67.44 39.74
CA SER A 257 9.74 -67.15 40.82
C SER A 257 8.37 -67.77 40.54
N LYS A 258 7.86 -67.69 39.30
CA LYS A 258 6.62 -68.38 38.87
C LYS A 258 6.73 -69.89 39.00
N ALA A 259 7.84 -70.50 38.57
CA ALA A 259 8.05 -71.94 38.67
C ALA A 259 8.09 -72.41 40.13
N LYS A 260 8.76 -71.67 41.03
CA LYS A 260 8.75 -71.93 42.47
C LYS A 260 7.34 -71.84 43.04
N PHE A 261 6.58 -70.80 42.70
CA PHE A 261 5.21 -70.64 43.16
C PHE A 261 4.30 -71.82 42.74
N ILE A 262 4.41 -72.29 41.49
CA ILE A 262 3.66 -73.46 41.01
C ILE A 262 4.06 -74.73 41.77
N LYS A 263 5.38 -74.94 41.97
CA LYS A 263 5.89 -76.10 42.71
C LYS A 263 5.39 -76.12 44.15
N ASP A 264 5.45 -74.98 44.84
CA ASP A 264 5.01 -74.88 46.24
C ASP A 264 3.51 -75.15 46.34
N LYS A 265 2.68 -74.60 45.44
CA LYS A 265 1.25 -74.89 45.36
C LYS A 265 0.97 -76.39 45.15
N ALA A 266 1.71 -77.05 44.25
CA ALA A 266 1.54 -78.48 43.98
C ALA A 266 1.95 -79.39 45.16
N ILE A 267 2.79 -78.92 46.08
CA ILE A 267 3.18 -79.66 47.29
C ILE A 267 2.10 -79.53 48.38
N THR A 268 1.46 -78.36 48.50
CA THR A 268 0.40 -78.11 49.49
C THR A 268 -0.90 -78.87 49.18
N ASP A 269 -1.19 -79.14 47.90
CA ASP A 269 -2.39 -79.87 47.45
C ASP A 269 -2.24 -81.41 47.48
N LYS A 270 -1.12 -81.97 47.98
CA LYS A 270 -1.00 -83.43 48.17
C LYS A 270 -1.92 -83.88 49.33
N PRO A 271 -2.84 -84.85 49.11
CA PRO A 271 -3.75 -85.30 50.16
C PRO A 271 -2.95 -86.01 51.26
N LYS A 272 -3.12 -85.56 52.51
CA LYS A 272 -2.68 -86.29 53.70
C LYS A 272 -3.38 -87.64 53.70
N LYS A 273 -2.60 -88.70 53.46
CA LYS A 273 -3.01 -90.09 53.67
C LYS A 273 -2.60 -90.52 55.06
#